data_AF-A0AAW9C930-F1
#
_entry.id   AF-A0AAW9C930-F1
#
_cell.length_a   1.000
_cell.length_b   1.000
_cell.length_c   1.000
_cell.angle_alpha   90.00
_cell.angle_beta   90.00
_cell.angle_gamma   90.00
#
_symmetry.space_group_name_H-M   'P 1'
#
loop_
_entity.id
_entity.type
_entity.pdbx_description
1 polymer ?
#
loop_
_entity_poly.entity_id
_entity_poly.type
_entity_poly.pdbx_seq_one_letter_code
_entity_poly.pdbx_strand_id
1 'polypeptide(L)' 'MVIIVTLIFIMNVPLMDTCAEIEPQKDNTPRPLSSDRRIDSQTLLGKEGRVIIEHGEQQYLLRQTQAGKLILTK' A
#
# COMPACT_ATOMS: atom_id res chain seq x y z
N MET A 1 10.62 -15.91 52.40
CA MET A 1 9.33 -15.21 52.30
C MET A 1 9.29 -14.06 51.29
N VAL A 2 10.43 -13.42 50.93
CA VAL A 2 10.41 -12.31 49.95
C VAL A 2 10.24 -12.79 48.49
N ILE A 3 10.81 -13.95 48.13
CA ILE A 3 10.81 -14.46 46.74
C ILE A 3 9.48 -15.15 46.35
N ILE A 4 8.80 -15.79 47.31
CA ILE A 4 7.50 -16.47 47.05
C ILE A 4 6.38 -15.45 46.80
N VAL A 5 6.38 -14.31 47.48
CA VAL A 5 5.34 -13.28 47.33
C VAL A 5 5.48 -12.56 45.99
N THR A 6 6.70 -12.38 45.47
CA THR A 6 6.92 -11.76 44.15
C THR A 6 6.55 -12.68 42.99
N LEU A 7 6.79 -13.99 43.09
CA LEU A 7 6.39 -14.97 42.05
C LEU A 7 4.87 -15.13 41.93
N ILE A 8 4.13 -15.04 43.04
CA ILE A 8 2.67 -15.12 43.02
C ILE A 8 2.05 -13.88 42.34
N PHE A 9 2.70 -12.72 42.42
CA PHE A 9 2.16 -11.48 41.86
C PHE A 9 2.22 -11.43 40.32
N ILE A 10 3.12 -12.20 39.68
CA ILE A 10 3.28 -12.20 38.21
C ILE A 10 2.23 -13.09 37.52
N MET A 11 1.64 -14.07 38.22
CA MET A 11 0.69 -15.01 37.61
C MET A 11 -0.77 -14.53 37.60
N ASN A 12 -1.08 -13.37 38.18
CA ASN A 12 -2.45 -12.85 38.28
C ASN A 12 -2.68 -11.62 37.39
N VAL A 13 -2.45 -11.79 36.08
CA VAL A 13 -2.99 -10.88 35.08
C VAL A 13 -3.83 -11.76 34.13
N PRO A 14 -5.16 -11.77 34.24
CA PRO A 14 -5.99 -12.44 33.26
C PRO A 14 -5.82 -11.72 31.92
N LEU A 15 -5.28 -12.44 30.95
CA LEU A 15 -5.28 -12.09 29.54
C LEU A 15 -6.74 -11.85 29.14
N MET A 16 -7.11 -10.58 29.02
CA MET A 16 -8.42 -10.20 28.53
C MET A 16 -8.44 -10.49 27.04
N ASP A 17 -9.12 -11.57 26.64
CA ASP A 17 -9.38 -11.93 25.26
C ASP A 17 -10.15 -10.78 24.59
N THR A 18 -9.41 -9.90 23.93
CA THR A 18 -10.01 -8.91 23.04
C THR A 18 -10.42 -9.66 21.78
N CYS A 19 -11.63 -10.21 21.78
CA CYS A 19 -12.38 -10.42 20.54
C CYS A 19 -12.66 -9.03 19.96
N ALA A 20 -11.67 -8.48 19.25
CA ALA A 20 -11.90 -7.38 18.35
C ALA A 20 -12.71 -7.94 17.18
N GLU A 21 -14.00 -7.62 17.16
CA GLU A 21 -14.83 -7.76 15.98
C GLU A 21 -14.14 -6.98 14.86
N ILE A 22 -13.58 -7.70 13.89
CA ILE A 22 -12.94 -7.11 12.71
C ILE A 22 -14.09 -6.57 11.86
N GLU A 23 -14.50 -5.32 12.10
CA GLU A 23 -15.35 -4.62 11.15
C GLU A 23 -14.67 -4.66 9.78
N PRO A 24 -15.39 -5.02 8.69
CA PRO A 24 -14.79 -5.11 7.37
C PRO A 24 -14.27 -3.73 6.98
N GLN A 25 -12.95 -3.56 7.07
CA GLN A 25 -12.27 -2.33 6.71
C GLN A 25 -12.65 -1.99 5.28
N LYS A 26 -13.47 -0.95 5.10
CA LYS A 26 -13.96 -0.51 3.81
C LYS A 26 -12.75 -0.19 2.93
N ASP A 27 -12.51 -1.05 1.94
CA ASP A 27 -11.45 -0.88 0.96
C ASP A 27 -11.75 0.36 0.11
N ASN A 28 -11.06 1.46 0.42
CA ASN A 28 -11.17 2.73 -0.30
C ASN A 28 -10.19 2.80 -1.49
N THR A 29 -9.55 1.70 -1.89
CA THR A 29 -8.70 1.72 -3.08
C THR A 29 -9.55 1.99 -4.32
N PRO A 30 -9.23 3.03 -5.12
CA PRO A 30 -9.94 3.28 -6.36
C PRO A 30 -9.76 2.08 -7.28
N ARG A 31 -10.86 1.38 -7.58
CA ARG A 31 -10.86 0.30 -8.55
C ARG A 31 -11.15 0.88 -9.93
N PRO A 32 -10.47 0.41 -10.98
CA PRO A 32 -10.74 0.89 -12.33
C PRO A 32 -12.19 0.56 -12.70
N LEU A 33 -12.94 1.58 -13.08
CA LEU A 33 -14.29 1.45 -13.61
C LEU A 33 -14.22 1.08 -15.09
N SER A 34 -15.30 0.51 -15.62
CA SER A 34 -15.42 0.22 -17.05
C SER A 34 -15.44 1.48 -17.91
N SER A 35 -15.88 2.61 -17.34
CA SER A 35 -15.92 3.93 -17.98
C SER A 35 -14.57 4.64 -18.01
N ASP A 36 -13.56 4.14 -17.30
CA ASP A 36 -12.27 4.81 -17.23
C ASP A 36 -11.54 4.76 -18.58
N ARG A 37 -10.90 5.87 -18.94
CA ARG A 37 -10.07 5.93 -20.15
C ARG A 37 -8.92 4.94 -20.03
N ARG A 38 -8.87 3.96 -20.95
CA ARG A 38 -7.77 3.00 -21.06
C ARG A 38 -6.85 3.40 -22.21
N ILE A 39 -5.56 3.21 -22.00
CA ILE A 39 -4.53 3.41 -23.02
C ILE A 39 -3.51 2.28 -22.90
N ASP A 40 -3.07 1.77 -24.04
CA ASP A 40 -2.00 0.78 -24.09
C ASP A 40 -0.64 1.43 -23.73
N SER A 41 0.19 0.71 -22.97
CA SER A 41 1.46 1.23 -22.50
C SER A 41 2.46 1.47 -23.63
N GLN A 42 2.46 0.65 -24.68
CA GLN A 42 3.36 0.85 -25.82
C GLN A 42 2.97 2.12 -26.60
N THR A 43 1.67 2.39 -26.70
CA THR A 43 1.17 3.64 -27.30
C THR A 43 1.54 4.86 -26.45
N LEU A 44 1.43 4.75 -25.12
CA LEU A 44 1.76 5.85 -24.20
C LEU A 44 3.26 6.17 -24.13
N LEU A 45 4.11 5.14 -24.13
CA LEU A 45 5.56 5.29 -23.94
C LEU A 45 6.35 5.41 -25.25
N GLY A 46 5.76 4.99 -26.37
CA GLY A 46 6.43 4.92 -27.66
C GLY A 46 7.64 3.97 -27.67
N LYS A 47 8.51 4.15 -28.66
CA LYS A 47 9.71 3.31 -28.86
C LYS A 47 10.76 3.47 -27.75
N GLU A 48 10.77 4.63 -27.10
CA GLU A 48 11.74 4.97 -26.05
C GLU A 48 11.42 4.29 -24.70
N GLY A 49 10.22 3.73 -24.55
CA GLY A 49 9.79 3.09 -23.30
C GLY A 49 9.64 4.07 -22.12
N ARG A 50 9.58 5.38 -22.39
CA ARG A 50 9.45 6.44 -21.39
C ARG A 50 8.76 7.68 -21.97
N VAL A 51 8.04 8.41 -21.11
CA VAL A 51 7.38 9.68 -21.44
C VAL A 51 7.49 10.64 -20.25
N ILE A 52 7.61 11.93 -20.55
CA ILE A 52 7.51 12.99 -19.54
C ILE A 52 6.05 13.47 -19.48
N ILE A 53 5.50 13.52 -18.28
CA ILE A 53 4.16 14.02 -17.99
C ILE A 53 4.34 15.35 -17.27
N GLU A 54 3.87 16.41 -17.90
CA GLU A 54 3.79 17.73 -17.27
C GLU A 54 2.49 17.81 -16.46
N HIS A 55 2.62 18.14 -15.18
CA HIS A 55 1.50 18.27 -14.27
C HIS A 55 1.68 19.55 -13.45
N GLY A 56 1.02 20.62 -13.89
CA GLY A 56 1.28 21.96 -13.40
C GLY A 56 2.71 22.39 -13.76
N GLU A 57 3.45 22.83 -12.75
CA GLU A 57 4.87 23.23 -12.90
C GLU A 57 5.84 22.05 -12.68
N GLN A 58 5.32 20.84 -12.47
CA GLN A 58 6.11 19.65 -12.19
C GLN A 58 6.19 18.74 -13.40
N GLN A 59 7.33 18.09 -13.54
CA GLN A 59 7.54 17.06 -14.55
C GLN A 59 7.66 15.71 -13.85
N TYR A 60 7.03 14.71 -14.44
CA TYR A 60 7.11 13.34 -13.99
C TYR A 60 7.58 12.46 -15.13
N LEU A 61 8.49 11.55 -14.84
CA LEU A 61 8.94 10.53 -15.78
C LEU A 61 8.13 9.25 -15.54
N LEU A 62 7.33 8.87 -16.53
CA LEU A 62 6.73 7.54 -16.60
C LEU A 62 7.60 6.66 -17.49
N ARG A 63 8.07 5.53 -16.97
CA ARG A 63 8.91 4.59 -17.74
C ARG A 63 8.60 3.14 -17.41
N GLN A 64 8.99 2.25 -18.33
CA GLN A 64 9.04 0.83 -18.02
C GLN A 64 10.27 0.48 -17.16
N THR A 65 10.13 -0.52 -16.31
CA THR A 65 11.21 -1.12 -15.52
C THR A 65 11.72 -2.38 -16.20
N GLN A 66 12.91 -2.87 -15.81
CA GLN A 66 13.46 -4.13 -16.33
C GLN A 66 12.55 -5.33 -16.04
N ALA A 67 11.77 -5.28 -14.96
CA ALA A 67 10.76 -6.29 -14.62
C ALA A 67 9.44 -6.13 -15.39
N GLY A 68 9.39 -5.25 -16.39
CA GLY A 68 8.21 -5.04 -17.25
C GLY A 68 7.12 -4.15 -16.66
N LYS A 69 7.21 -3.75 -15.39
CA LYS A 69 6.24 -2.85 -14.73
C LYS A 69 6.45 -1.39 -15.15
N LEU A 70 5.43 -0.57 -14.97
CA LEU A 70 5.52 0.88 -15.13
C LEU A 70 5.82 1.55 -13.80
N ILE A 71 6.70 2.55 -13.81
CA ILE A 71 7.02 3.39 -12.65
C ILE A 71 6.93 4.87 -13.03
N LEU A 72 6.34 5.65 -12.13
CA LEU A 72 6.29 7.11 -12.21
C LEU A 72 7.27 7.68 -11.19
N THR A 73 8.19 8.52 -11.63
CA THR A 73 9.12 9.26 -10.76
C THR A 73 8.98 10.77 -11.00
N LYS A 74 9.35 11.57 -10.01
CA LYS A 74 9.45 13.02 -10.13
C LYS A 74 10.85 13.42 -10.55
#